data_AF-O96683-F1
#
_entry.id   AF-O96683-F1
#
_cell.length_a   1.000
_cell.length_b   1.000
_cell.length_c   1.000
_cell.angle_alpha   90.00
_cell.angle_beta   90.00
_cell.angle_gamma   90.00
#
_symmetry.space_group_name_H-M   'P 1'
#
loop_
_entity.id
_entity.type
_entity.pdbx_description
1 polymer ?
#
loop_
_entity_poly.entity_id
_entity_poly.type
_entity_poly.pdbx_seq_one_letter_code
_entity_poly.pdbx_strand_id
1 'polypeptide(L)'
;DRGVKQGRGGKGNLYVWASGNGGHYGDCCTADGYASAIETISVSSSTQDGSVPRYAERCPSTLTTAYSSGNYMDGKVVSTDLHNLCTQSHSGTSA
;
A
#
# COMPACT_ATOMS: atom_id res chain seq x y z
N ASP A 1 2.60 10.02 -17.87
CA ASP A 1 2.13 11.34 -18.37
C ASP A 1 0.66 11.49 -18.76
N ARG A 2 0.15 10.81 -19.80
CA ARG A 2 -1.19 11.17 -20.34
C ARG A 2 -2.30 11.14 -19.29
N GLY A 3 -2.30 10.16 -18.40
CA GLY A 3 -3.30 10.03 -17.35
C GLY A 3 -3.29 11.17 -16.33
N VAL A 4 -2.12 11.57 -15.83
CA VAL A 4 -2.02 12.70 -14.88
C VAL A 4 -2.26 14.06 -15.53
N LYS A 5 -2.08 14.20 -16.85
CA LYS A 5 -2.30 15.47 -17.57
C LYS A 5 -3.72 15.63 -18.14
N GLN A 6 -4.31 14.55 -18.65
CA GLN A 6 -5.56 14.60 -19.43
C GLN A 6 -6.70 13.83 -18.78
N GLY A 7 -6.41 12.95 -17.84
CA GLY A 7 -7.41 12.17 -17.11
C GLY A 7 -8.40 13.05 -16.35
N ARG A 8 -9.58 12.49 -16.05
CA ARG A 8 -10.65 13.19 -15.31
C ARG A 8 -11.00 14.57 -15.90
N GLY A 9 -11.02 14.68 -17.23
CA GLY A 9 -11.31 15.93 -17.94
C GLY A 9 -10.25 17.01 -17.74
N GLY A 10 -8.97 16.63 -17.71
CA GLY A 10 -7.84 17.54 -17.49
C GLY A 10 -7.48 17.81 -16.04
N LYS A 11 -8.15 17.17 -15.07
CA LYS A 11 -7.83 17.28 -13.63
C LYS A 11 -6.71 16.31 -13.19
N GLY A 12 -6.35 15.36 -14.04
CA GLY A 12 -5.41 14.30 -13.75
C GLY A 12 -6.03 13.11 -13.02
N ASN A 13 -5.66 11.91 -13.46
CA ASN A 13 -5.95 10.67 -12.75
C ASN A 13 -5.19 10.61 -11.43
N LEU A 14 -5.79 9.96 -10.43
CA LEU A 14 -5.12 9.63 -9.18
C LEU A 14 -4.65 8.18 -9.27
N TYR A 15 -3.35 7.97 -9.11
CA TYR A 15 -2.75 6.65 -9.05
C TYR A 15 -2.36 6.37 -7.62
N VAL A 16 -2.95 5.36 -6.99
CA VAL A 16 -2.62 4.93 -5.63
C VAL A 16 -1.80 3.66 -5.73
N TRP A 17 -0.70 3.58 -4.99
CA TRP A 17 0.24 2.47 -5.08
C TRP A 17 0.62 1.98 -3.69
N ALA A 18 0.65 0.67 -3.50
CA ALA A 18 1.16 0.06 -2.28
C ALA A 18 2.68 0.24 -2.22
N SER A 19 3.22 0.64 -1.07
CA SER A 19 4.66 0.93 -0.95
C SER A 19 5.53 -0.31 -1.11
N GLY A 20 5.04 -1.51 -0.80
CA GLY A 20 5.76 -2.77 -0.98
C GLY A 20 5.84 -3.62 0.29
N ASN A 21 6.06 -4.92 0.09
CA ASN A 21 6.01 -5.98 1.10
C ASN A 21 7.39 -6.62 1.39
N GLY A 22 8.46 -6.08 0.84
CA GLY A 22 9.83 -6.57 0.93
C GLY A 22 10.58 -6.20 2.21
N GLY A 23 9.96 -5.50 3.16
CA GLY A 23 10.64 -4.96 4.34
C GLY A 23 11.40 -6.00 5.18
N HIS A 24 10.88 -7.24 5.26
CA HIS A 24 11.56 -8.33 5.95
C HIS A 24 12.91 -8.71 5.32
N TYR A 25 13.05 -8.50 4.02
CA TYR A 25 14.27 -8.76 3.24
C TYR A 25 15.20 -7.55 3.17
N GLY A 26 14.86 -6.45 3.86
CA GLY A 26 15.63 -5.20 3.80
C GLY A 26 15.38 -4.38 2.53
N ASP A 27 14.26 -4.60 1.85
CA ASP A 27 13.93 -3.89 0.63
C ASP A 27 13.59 -2.41 0.89
N CYS A 28 13.84 -1.58 -0.12
CA CYS A 28 13.60 -0.14 -0.08
C CYS A 28 12.77 0.25 -1.30
N CYS A 29 11.56 0.77 -1.05
CA CYS A 29 10.60 1.12 -2.08
C CYS A 29 11.04 2.25 -3.04
N THR A 30 12.21 2.86 -2.85
CA THR A 30 12.85 3.68 -3.88
C THR A 30 13.38 2.87 -5.07
N ALA A 31 13.56 1.55 -4.92
CA ALA A 31 13.94 0.65 -5.99
C ALA A 31 12.74 0.23 -6.86
N ASP A 32 11.51 0.47 -6.41
CA ASP A 32 10.29 0.32 -7.20
C ASP A 32 9.92 1.65 -7.89
N GLY A 33 10.15 1.70 -9.20
CA GLY A 33 9.86 2.87 -10.02
C GLY A 33 8.39 3.28 -10.07
N TYR A 34 7.45 2.42 -9.68
CA TYR A 34 6.03 2.78 -9.54
C TYR A 34 5.75 3.42 -8.19
N ALA A 35 6.28 2.85 -7.10
CA ALA A 35 6.12 3.40 -5.75
C ALA A 35 6.91 4.71 -5.55
N SER A 36 7.97 4.94 -6.33
CA SER A 36 8.79 6.16 -6.29
C SER A 36 8.45 7.19 -7.36
N ALA A 37 7.46 6.92 -8.22
CA ALA A 37 7.04 7.86 -9.26
C ALA A 37 6.32 9.07 -8.65
N ILE A 38 6.58 10.27 -9.18
CA ILE A 38 5.93 11.50 -8.71
C ILE A 38 4.42 11.52 -9.02
N GLU A 39 3.99 10.70 -9.97
CA GLU A 39 2.62 10.56 -10.40
C GLU A 39 1.78 9.67 -9.47
N THR A 40 2.40 8.95 -8.53
CA THR A 40 1.72 8.00 -7.66
C THR A 40 1.63 8.50 -6.22
N ILE A 41 0.52 8.17 -5.58
CA ILE A 41 0.31 8.31 -4.15
C ILE A 41 0.72 6.99 -3.52
N SER A 42 1.97 6.92 -3.08
CA SER A 42 2.53 5.74 -2.40
C SER A 42 2.02 5.65 -0.96
N VAL A 43 1.36 4.53 -0.64
CA VAL A 43 0.70 4.26 0.64
C VAL A 43 1.36 3.06 1.32
N SER A 44 1.84 3.26 2.55
CA SER A 44 2.39 2.19 3.39
C SER A 44 1.35 1.66 4.39
N SER A 45 1.77 0.73 5.25
CA SER A 45 0.91 0.10 6.26
C SER A 45 1.30 0.43 7.68
N SER A 46 0.29 0.51 8.54
CA SER A 46 0.39 0.45 9.99
C SER A 46 -0.38 -0.76 10.49
N THR A 47 0.11 -1.41 11.53
CA THR A 47 -0.64 -2.45 12.27
C THR A 47 -1.76 -1.82 13.10
N GLN A 48 -2.62 -2.67 13.67
CA GLN A 48 -3.70 -2.24 14.56
C GLN A 48 -3.21 -1.43 15.77
N ASP A 49 -2.02 -1.73 16.30
CA ASP A 49 -1.43 -1.02 17.44
C ASP A 49 -0.63 0.23 17.06
N GLY A 50 -0.62 0.61 15.77
CA GLY A 50 0.09 1.79 15.28
C GLY A 50 1.58 1.54 14.99
N SER A 51 2.05 0.29 15.06
CA SER A 51 3.43 -0.07 14.78
C SER A 51 3.68 -0.33 13.29
N VAL A 52 4.96 -0.33 12.90
CA VAL A 52 5.36 -0.61 11.51
C VAL A 52 5.35 -2.13 11.30
N PRO A 53 4.52 -2.67 10.39
CA PRO A 53 4.49 -4.10 10.14
C PRO A 53 5.80 -4.58 9.50
N ARG A 54 6.18 -5.83 9.76
CA ARG A 54 7.46 -6.42 9.32
C ARG A 54 7.66 -6.41 7.80
N TYR A 55 6.59 -6.43 7.03
CA TYR A 55 6.64 -6.41 5.56
C TYR A 55 6.78 -5.00 4.98
N ALA A 56 6.50 -3.94 5.73
CA ALA A 56 6.51 -2.58 5.18
C ALA A 56 7.92 -2.15 4.78
N GLU A 57 8.06 -1.80 3.50
CA GLU A 57 9.26 -1.13 2.97
C GLU A 57 9.26 0.34 3.38
N ARG A 58 10.42 0.85 3.82
CA ARG A 58 10.59 2.24 4.25
C ARG A 58 11.30 3.02 3.15
N CYS A 59 10.69 4.09 2.64
CA CYS A 59 11.34 4.98 1.69
C CYS A 59 10.85 6.43 1.79
N PRO A 60 11.65 7.42 1.35
CA PRO A 60 11.24 8.83 1.31
C PRO A 60 10.08 9.13 0.35
N SER A 61 9.78 8.23 -0.60
CA SER A 61 8.69 8.42 -1.57
C SER A 61 7.30 8.05 -1.03
N THR A 62 7.21 7.37 0.12
CA THR A 62 5.92 7.10 0.77
C THR A 62 5.28 8.40 1.25
N LEU A 63 4.03 8.66 0.85
CA LEU A 63 3.31 9.89 1.20
C LEU A 63 2.40 9.73 2.42
N THR A 64 1.84 8.54 2.62
CA THR A 64 0.87 8.29 3.70
C THR A 64 0.84 6.83 4.13
N THR A 65 0.05 6.52 5.13
CA THR A 65 -0.08 5.19 5.73
C THR A 65 -1.55 4.88 6.02
N ALA A 66 -1.96 3.64 5.81
CA ALA A 66 -3.27 3.11 6.19
C ALA A 66 -3.14 1.87 7.08
N TYR A 67 -4.20 1.53 7.81
CA TYR A 67 -4.20 0.31 8.62
C TYR A 67 -4.27 -0.93 7.73
N SER A 68 -3.46 -1.93 8.06
CA SER A 68 -3.48 -3.25 7.43
C SER A 68 -3.14 -4.33 8.48
N SER A 69 -2.76 -5.52 8.06
CA SER A 69 -2.35 -6.62 8.92
C SER A 69 -1.06 -6.34 9.71
N GLY A 70 -0.91 -7.00 10.84
CA GLY A 70 0.31 -6.95 11.64
C GLY A 70 0.72 -8.32 12.17
N ASN A 71 0.90 -8.39 13.49
CA ASN A 71 1.22 -9.63 14.19
C ASN A 71 0.06 -10.64 14.12
N TYR A 72 0.31 -11.88 14.54
CA TYR A 72 -0.70 -12.95 14.51
C TYR A 72 -1.98 -12.61 15.29
N MET A 73 -1.84 -11.87 16.39
CA MET A 73 -2.96 -11.46 17.25
C MET A 73 -3.66 -10.18 16.77
N ASP A 74 -3.09 -9.47 15.80
CA ASP A 74 -3.68 -8.23 15.29
C ASP A 74 -4.85 -8.55 14.36
N GLY A 75 -5.88 -7.71 14.43
CA GLY A 75 -6.91 -7.63 13.42
C GLY A 75 -6.29 -7.34 12.04
N LYS A 76 -6.94 -7.88 11.01
CA LYS A 76 -6.56 -7.72 9.62
C LYS A 76 -7.70 -7.07 8.84
N VAL A 77 -7.47 -6.76 7.57
CA VAL A 77 -8.49 -6.14 6.73
C VAL A 77 -9.59 -7.17 6.44
N VAL A 78 -10.83 -6.79 6.75
CA VAL A 78 -12.03 -7.57 6.44
C VAL A 78 -12.62 -7.06 5.14
N SER A 79 -12.79 -7.94 4.15
CA SER A 79 -13.29 -7.56 2.83
C SER A 79 -13.94 -8.76 2.11
N THR A 80 -14.46 -8.53 0.92
CA THR A 80 -14.95 -9.59 0.03
C THR A 80 -13.81 -10.49 -0.45
N ASP A 81 -14.10 -11.76 -0.67
CA ASP A 81 -13.16 -12.76 -1.19
C ASP A 81 -13.75 -13.49 -2.41
N LEU A 82 -12.90 -14.22 -3.13
CA LEU A 82 -13.29 -15.06 -4.25
C LEU A 82 -14.39 -16.06 -3.84
N HIS A 83 -15.11 -16.56 -4.84
CA HIS A 83 -16.18 -17.56 -4.63
C HIS A 83 -17.33 -17.07 -3.73
N ASN A 84 -17.61 -15.76 -3.74
CA ASN A 84 -18.66 -15.12 -2.95
C ASN A 84 -18.47 -15.34 -1.43
N LEU A 85 -17.21 -15.32 -0.99
CA LEU A 85 -16.82 -15.46 0.40
C LEU A 85 -16.45 -14.10 1.01
N CYS A 86 -16.24 -14.09 2.32
CA CYS A 86 -15.73 -12.95 3.07
C CYS A 86 -14.41 -13.36 3.72
N THR A 87 -13.36 -12.55 3.53
CA THR A 87 -12.06 -12.75 4.17
C THR A 87 -11.93 -11.84 5.38
N GLN A 88 -11.32 -12.38 6.44
CA GLN A 88 -10.88 -11.61 7.62
C GLN A 88 -9.35 -11.64 7.72
N SER A 89 -8.66 -11.98 6.62
CA SER A 89 -7.23 -12.24 6.61
C SER A 89 -6.49 -11.55 5.46
N HIS A 90 -7.11 -10.58 4.78
CA HIS A 90 -6.42 -9.77 3.78
C HIS A 90 -5.29 -8.96 4.45
N SER A 91 -4.11 -8.94 3.81
CA SER A 91 -2.85 -8.56 4.46
C SER A 91 -1.86 -7.92 3.48
N GLY A 92 -0.81 -7.31 4.04
CA GLY A 92 0.23 -6.61 3.28
C GLY A 92 -0.13 -5.15 2.99
N THR A 93 0.80 -4.41 2.40
CA THR A 93 0.55 -3.03 1.91
C THR A 93 -0.49 -2.97 0.80
N SER A 94 -0.87 -4.12 0.25
CA SER A 94 -1.84 -4.27 -0.83
C SER A 94 -3.30 -4.30 -0.36
N ALA A 95 -3.52 -4.40 0.96
CA ALA A 95 -4.85 -4.41 1.58
C ALA A 95 -5.33 -3.02 1.94
#